data_AF-A0A7J4J4Z8-F1
#
_entry.id   AF-A0A7J4J4Z8-F1
#
_cell.length_a   1.000
_cell.length_b   1.000
_cell.length_c   1.000
_cell.angle_alpha   90.00
_cell.angle_beta   90.00
_cell.angle_gamma   90.00
#
_symmetry.space_group_name_H-M   'P 1'
#
loop_
_entity.id
_entity.type
_entity.pdbx_description
1 polymer ?
#
loop_
_entity_poly.entity_id
_entity_poly.type
_entity_poly.pdbx_seq_one_letter_code
_entity_poly.pdbx_strand_id
1 'polypeptide(L)' 'MEFIVDANILFAGLIKASTTAILLFDPNLKLYAPEFVLEEFMKYSYLTHV' A
#
# COMPACT_ATOMS: atom_id res chain seq x y z
N MET A 1 -0.66 17.58 0.68
CA MET A 1 0.79 17.26 0.62
C MET A 1 0.95 15.96 -0.14
N GLU A 2 2.06 15.78 -0.82
CA GLU A 2 2.35 14.58 -1.61
C GLU A 2 3.34 13.70 -0.84
N PHE A 3 3.06 12.40 -0.75
CA PHE A 3 3.86 11.47 0.02
C PHE A 3 4.38 10.34 -0.85
N ILE A 4 5.66 10.02 -0.69
CA ILE A 4 6.25 8.82 -1.27
C ILE A 4 6.17 7.72 -0.21
N VAL A 5 5.58 6.60 -0.58
CA VAL A 5 5.30 5.47 0.30
C VAL A 5 6.33 4.37 0.05
N ASP A 6 6.92 3.88 1.14
CA ASP A 6 7.83 2.74 1.12
C ASP A 6 7.07 1.42 0.90
N ALA A 7 7.71 0.44 0.27
CA ALA A 7 7.16 -0.89 0.09
C ALA A 7 6.63 -1.50 1.40
N ASN A 8 7.37 -1.31 2.50
CA ASN A 8 6.98 -1.84 3.81
C ASN A 8 5.65 -1.27 4.32
N ILE A 9 5.32 -0.02 3.97
CA ILE A 9 4.06 0.61 4.34
C ILE A 9 2.90 0.03 3.53
N LEU A 10 3.12 -0.24 2.23
CA LEU A 10 2.14 -0.94 1.39
C LEU A 10 1.86 -2.34 1.95
N PHE A 11 2.91 -3.12 2.23
CA PHE A 11 2.75 -4.47 2.79
C PHE A 11 2.11 -4.45 4.18
N ALA A 12 2.47 -3.51 5.05
CA ALA A 12 1.86 -3.34 6.36
C ALA A 12 0.35 -3.07 6.28
N GLY A 13 -0.08 -2.31 5.25
CA GLY A 13 -1.49 -2.06 4.96
C GLY A 13 -2.26 -3.28 4.46
N LEU A 14 -1.58 -4.20 3.77
CA LEU A 14 -2.18 -5.43 3.24
C LEU A 14 -2.34 -6.54 4.29
N ILE A 15 -1.37 -6.69 5.19
CA ILE A 15 -1.31 -7.83 6.14
C ILE A 15 -2.46 -7.83 7.15
N LYS A 16 -2.89 -6.66 7.63
CA LYS A 16 -3.97 -6.56 8.62
C LYS A 16 -4.69 -5.22 8.58
N ALA A 17 -5.94 -5.23 9.01
CA ALA A 17 -6.68 -4.00 9.31
C ALA A 17 -5.89 -3.16 10.33
N SER A 18 -5.55 -1.94 9.91
CA SER A 18 -4.71 -1.02 10.68
C SER A 18 -4.97 0.43 10.26
N THR A 19 -4.51 1.39 11.06
CA THR A 19 -4.50 2.80 10.67
C THR A 19 -3.75 3.02 9.36
N THR A 20 -2.67 2.28 9.12
CA THR A 20 -1.93 2.31 7.84
C THR A 20 -2.81 1.92 6.66
N ALA A 21 -3.59 0.84 6.80
CA ALA A 21 -4.53 0.43 5.75
C ALA A 21 -5.57 1.51 5.44
N ILE A 22 -6.11 2.17 6.47
CA ILE A 22 -7.07 3.27 6.30
C ILE A 22 -6.41 4.46 5.57
N LEU A 23 -5.20 4.85 5.97
CA LEU A 23 -4.48 5.96 5.36
C LEU A 23 -4.09 5.70 3.89
N LEU A 24 -3.78 4.46 3.53
CA LEU A 24 -3.46 4.09 2.14
C LEU A 24 -4.64 4.30 1.17
N PHE A 25 -5.87 4.26 1.68
CA PHE A 25 -7.09 4.45 0.89
C PHE A 25 -7.83 5.75 1.25
N ASP A 26 -7.21 6.66 2.00
CA ASP A 26 -7.79 7.96 2.30
C ASP A 26 -7.73 8.87 1.06
N PRO A 27 -8.88 9.30 0.50
CA PRO A 27 -8.92 10.12 -0.71
C PRO A 27 -8.30 11.52 -0.52
N ASN A 28 -8.06 11.96 0.72
CA ASN A 28 -7.41 13.23 1.03
C ASN A 28 -5.87 13.14 0.94
N LEU A 29 -5.31 11.93 0.84
CA LEU A 29 -3.87 11.71 0.71
C LEU A 29 -3.49 11.40 -0.74
N LYS A 30 -2.48 12.11 -1.23
CA LYS A 30 -1.83 11.81 -2.52
C LYS A 30 -0.58 10.99 -2.26
N LEU A 31 -0.65 9.71 -2.57
CA LEU A 31 0.40 8.73 -2.31
C LEU A 31 1.04 8.28 -3.63
N TYR A 32 2.36 8.17 -3.61
CA TYR A 32 3.17 7.74 -4.75
C TYR A 32 4.10 6.63 -4.30
N ALA A 33 4.39 5.68 -5.18
CA ALA A 33 5.43 4.69 -4.99
C ALA A 33 6.15 4.48 -6.33
N PRO A 34 7.43 4.08 -6.34
CA PRO A 34 8.09 3.64 -7.55
C PRO A 34 7.35 2.46 -8.19
N GLU A 35 7.29 2.43 -9.52
CA GLU A 35 6.55 1.40 -10.28
C GLU A 35 6.96 -0.03 -9.91
N PHE A 36 8.26 -0.29 -9.76
CA PHE A 36 8.77 -1.61 -9.37
C PHE A 36 8.22 -2.09 -8.01
N VAL A 37 7.97 -1.17 -7.07
CA VAL A 37 7.39 -1.49 -5.76
C VAL A 37 5.94 -1.94 -5.91
N LEU A 38 5.18 -1.26 -6.78
CA LEU A 38 3.79 -1.63 -7.07
C LEU A 38 3.72 -2.97 -7.81
N GLU A 39 4.62 -3.21 -8.76
CA GLU A 39 4.71 -4.51 -9.46
C GLU A 39 4.98 -5.65 -8.48
N GLU A 40 5.90 -5.48 -7.53
CA GLU A 40 6.16 -6.46 -6.49
C GLU A 40 4.96 -6.63 -5.57
N PHE A 41 4.34 -5.55 -5.13
CA PHE A 41 3.15 -5.57 -4.27
C PHE A 41 1.99 -6.35 -4.91
N MET A 42 1.74 -6.14 -6.21
CA MET A 42 0.67 -6.84 -6.95
C MET A 42 0.90 -8.36 -7.08
N LYS A 43 2.14 -8.85 -6.96
CA LYS A 43 2.41 -10.30 -6.91
C LYS A 43 1.81 -10.93 -5.65
N TYR A 44 1.76 -10.18 -4.55
CA TYR A 44 1.28 -10.65 -3.26
C TYR A 44 -0.20 -10.35 -3.02
N SER A 45 -0.80 -9.37 -3.70
CA SER A 45 -2.23 -9.06 -3.57
C SER A 45 -3.15 -10.20 -4.01
N TYR A 46 -2.67 -11.10 -4.89
CA TYR A 46 -3.41 -12.31 -5.28
C TYR A 46 -3.49 -13.35 -4.16
N LEU A 47 -2.57 -13.34 -3.18
CA LEU A 47 -2.52 -14.32 -2.10
C LEU A 47 -3.48 -14.01 -0.93
N THR A 48 -4.09 -12.82 -0.91
CA THR A 48 -4.97 -12.36 0.18
C THR A 48 -6.47 -12.46 -0.14
N HIS A 49 -6.84 -13.17 -1.22
CA HIS A 49 -8.24 -13.48 -1.56
C HIS A 49 -8.75 -14.82 -0.95
N VAL A 50 -8.24 -15.19 0.23
CA VAL A 50 -8.73 -16.31 1.04
C VAL A 50 -9.38 -15.77 2.32
#